data_AF-A0A0A9C0P5-F1
#
_entry.id   AF-A0A0A9C0P5-F1
#
_cell.length_a   1.000
_cell.length_b   1.000
_cell.length_c   1.000
_cell.angle_alpha   90.00
_cell.angle_beta   90.00
_cell.angle_gamma   90.00
#
_symmetry.space_group_name_H-M   'P 1'
#
loop_
_entity.id
_entity.type
_entity.pdbx_description
1 polymer ?
#
loop_
_entity_poly.entity_id
_entity_poly.type
_entity_poly.pdbx_seq_one_letter_code
_entity_poly.pdbx_strand_id
1 'polypeptide(L)'
;MDGNVVIRASDLDIASVLGMGFPKYRGGLIFWADTVGAPYIHSKLNQWAEIYGAFLKPSSYLEQRAKGGLPLSAPSTSQHASTRSRM
;
A
#
# COMPACT_ATOMS: atom_id res chain seq x y z
N MET A 1 1.73 5.23 2.88
CA MET A 1 2.93 4.36 2.93
C MET A 1 3.52 4.48 4.34
N ASP A 2 3.37 3.46 5.18
CA ASP A 2 3.54 3.53 6.66
C ASP A 2 4.94 3.94 7.17
N GLY A 3 5.95 3.98 6.30
CA GLY A 3 7.31 4.39 6.66
C GLY A 3 7.89 5.55 5.84
N ASN A 4 7.07 6.25 5.03
CA ASN A 4 7.54 7.30 4.10
C ASN A 4 8.72 6.92 3.18
N VAL A 5 8.99 5.62 3.01
CA VAL A 5 10.07 5.10 2.14
C VAL A 5 9.78 5.39 0.67
N VAL A 6 8.51 5.43 0.30
CA VAL A 6 8.05 5.71 -1.06
C VAL A 6 7.10 6.91 -1.02
N ILE A 7 7.35 7.88 -1.91
CA ILE A 7 6.60 9.14 -1.98
C ILE A 7 5.25 8.92 -2.68
N ARG A 8 5.20 8.10 -3.74
CA ARG A 8 3.98 7.80 -4.51
C ARG A 8 3.83 6.31 -4.75
N ALA A 9 2.59 5.83 -4.78
CA ALA A 9 2.29 4.43 -5.09
C ALA A 9 2.85 3.99 -6.46
N SER A 10 2.84 4.89 -7.45
CA SER A 10 3.40 4.64 -8.79
C SER A 10 4.89 4.28 -8.78
N ASP A 11 5.67 4.84 -7.85
CA ASP A 11 7.11 4.58 -7.77
C ASP A 11 7.35 3.12 -7.33
N LEU A 12 6.49 2.60 -6.45
CA LEU A 12 6.52 1.19 -6.02
C LEU A 12 6.01 0.24 -7.12
N ASP A 13 5.01 0.65 -7.90
CA ASP A 13 4.54 -0.12 -9.05
C ASP A 13 5.65 -0.30 -10.10
N ILE A 14 6.34 0.79 -10.45
CA ILE A 14 7.46 0.76 -11.39
C ILE A 14 8.60 -0.12 -10.84
N ALA A 15 8.97 0.05 -9.56
CA ALA A 15 9.98 -0.77 -8.92
C ALA A 15 9.62 -2.26 -8.92
N SER A 16 8.34 -2.60 -8.75
CA SER A 16 7.86 -3.98 -8.76
C SER A 16 7.96 -4.60 -10.16
N VAL A 17 7.57 -3.86 -11.20
CA VAL A 17 7.65 -4.33 -12.59
C VAL A 17 9.09 -4.49 -13.04
N LEU A 18 9.92 -3.46 -12.82
CA LEU A 18 11.29 -3.43 -13.34
C LEU A 18 12.26 -4.22 -12.47
N GLY A 19 12.09 -4.21 -11.15
CA GLY A 19 13.02 -4.85 -10.21
C GLY A 19 12.68 -6.30 -9.88
N MET A 20 11.38 -6.63 -9.77
CA MET A 20 10.92 -7.97 -9.37
C MET A 20 10.27 -8.76 -10.52
N GLY A 21 10.19 -8.18 -11.73
CA GLY A 21 9.57 -8.82 -12.88
C GLY A 21 8.05 -8.95 -12.78
N PHE A 22 7.38 -8.09 -11.99
CA PHE A 22 5.93 -8.12 -11.86
C PHE A 22 5.25 -7.94 -13.24
N PRO A 23 4.15 -8.66 -13.54
CA PRO A 23 3.52 -8.59 -14.85
C PRO A 23 3.09 -7.17 -15.25
N LYS A 24 3.77 -6.58 -16.24
CA LYS A 24 3.52 -5.22 -16.73
C LYS A 24 2.07 -4.95 -17.14
N TYR A 25 1.36 -5.96 -17.64
CA TYR A 25 -0.04 -5.83 -18.07
C TYR A 25 -1.02 -5.74 -16.90
N ARG A 26 -0.55 -5.96 -15.66
CA ARG A 26 -1.31 -5.71 -14.43
C ARG A 26 -0.94 -4.39 -13.77
N GLY A 27 -0.25 -3.50 -14.49
CA GLY A 27 0.23 -2.22 -13.99
C GLY A 27 1.42 -2.40 -13.06
N GLY A 28 1.16 -2.73 -11.80
CA GLY A 28 2.16 -2.93 -10.75
C GLY A 28 1.50 -3.53 -9.51
N LEU A 29 2.28 -3.77 -8.45
CA LEU A 29 1.78 -4.46 -7.26
C LEU A 29 0.65 -3.70 -6.55
N ILE A 30 0.78 -2.38 -6.40
CA ILE A 30 -0.22 -1.53 -5.73
C ILE A 30 -1.41 -1.29 -6.65
N PHE A 31 -1.18 -1.03 -7.94
CA PHE A 31 -2.27 -0.96 -8.91
C PHE A 31 -3.11 -2.24 -8.91
N TRP A 32 -2.47 -3.40 -8.96
CA TRP A 32 -3.16 -4.69 -8.91
C TRP A 32 -3.89 -4.88 -7.57
N ALA A 33 -3.28 -4.51 -6.45
CA ALA A 33 -3.92 -4.60 -5.14
C ALA A 33 -5.21 -3.74 -5.06
N ASP A 34 -5.25 -2.60 -5.75
CA ASP A 34 -6.47 -1.79 -5.86
C ASP A 34 -7.56 -2.44 -6.72
N THR A 35 -7.19 -3.20 -7.76
CA THR A 35 -8.16 -3.97 -8.54
C THR A 35 -8.81 -5.10 -7.74
N VAL A 36 -8.07 -5.68 -6.79
CA VAL A 36 -8.58 -6.72 -5.87
C VAL A 36 -9.41 -6.09 -4.74
N GLY A 37 -8.98 -4.92 -4.26
CA GLY A 37 -9.66 -4.15 -3.23
C GLY A 37 -9.04 -4.32 -1.85
N ALA A 38 -8.77 -3.19 -1.19
CA ALA A 38 -8.20 -3.14 0.16
C ALA A 38 -9.01 -3.95 1.22
N PRO A 39 -10.36 -3.93 1.23
CA PRO A 39 -11.14 -4.71 2.20
C PRO A 39 -10.94 -6.22 2.06
N TYR A 40 -10.87 -6.72 0.82
CA TYR A 40 -10.65 -8.14 0.55
C TYR A 40 -9.27 -8.60 1.00
N ILE A 41 -8.22 -7.82 0.67
CA ILE A 41 -6.85 -8.11 1.07
C ILE A 41 -6.72 -8.12 2.60
N HIS A 42 -7.33 -7.15 3.28
CA HIS A 42 -7.33 -7.09 4.74
C HIS A 42 -8.01 -8.31 5.38
N SER A 43 -9.18 -8.72 4.86
CA SER A 43 -9.88 -9.91 5.36
C SER A 43 -9.06 -11.18 5.18
N LYS A 44 -8.43 -11.36 4.01
CA LYS A 44 -7.59 -12.54 3.74
C LYS A 44 -6.33 -12.57 4.58
N LEU A 45 -5.66 -11.43 4.77
CA LEU A 45 -4.50 -11.34 5.65
C LEU A 45 -4.85 -11.65 7.10
N ASN A 46 -6.00 -11.20 7.61
CA ASN A 46 -6.44 -11.58 8.96
C ASN A 46 -6.68 -13.09 9.08
N GLN A 47 -7.37 -13.71 8.12
CA GLN A 47 -7.57 -15.17 8.11
C GLN A 47 -6.23 -15.91 8.11
N TRP A 48 -5.27 -15.45 7.30
CA TRP A 48 -3.96 -16.07 7.26
C TRP A 48 -3.10 -15.78 8.48
N ALA A 49 -3.28 -14.64 9.14
CA ALA A 49 -2.59 -14.33 10.39
C ALA A 49 -3.04 -15.27 11.53
N GLU A 50 -4.31 -15.69 11.53
CA GLU A 50 -4.81 -16.71 12.48
C GLU A 50 -4.21 -18.09 12.21
N ILE A 51 -4.02 -18.46 10.95
CA ILE A 51 -3.55 -19.80 10.55
C ILE A 51 -2.02 -19.92 10.62
N TYR A 52 -1.30 -18.93 10.12
CA TYR A 52 0.16 -18.97 9.93
C TYR A 52 0.92 -18.07 10.93
N GLY A 53 0.20 -17.33 11.77
CA GLY A 53 0.77 -16.50 12.81
C GLY A 53 1.03 -15.04 12.40
N ALA A 54 1.69 -14.31 13.30
CA ALA A 54 1.76 -12.84 13.28
C ALA A 54 2.48 -12.24 12.06
N PHE A 55 3.20 -13.02 11.26
CA PHE A 55 3.88 -12.54 10.06
C PHE A 55 2.91 -11.96 9.03
N LEU A 56 1.70 -12.51 8.92
CA LEU A 56 0.68 -12.08 7.96
C LEU A 56 -0.31 -11.07 8.55
N LYS A 57 -0.03 -10.54 9.75
CA LYS A 57 -0.88 -9.52 10.37
C LYS A 57 -0.96 -8.29 9.46
N PRO A 58 -2.17 -7.80 9.10
CA PRO A 58 -2.31 -6.60 8.30
C PRO A 58 -1.64 -5.39 8.96
N SER A 59 -1.04 -4.51 8.15
CA SER A 59 -0.51 -3.25 8.64
C SER A 59 -1.62 -2.26 9.00
N SER A 60 -1.31 -1.33 9.90
CA SER A 60 -2.22 -0.23 10.30
C SER A 60 -2.70 0.59 9.09
N TYR A 61 -1.81 0.83 8.12
CA TYR A 61 -2.14 1.52 6.88
C TYR A 61 -3.20 0.76 6.06
N LEU A 62 -3.03 -0.56 5.91
CA LEU A 62 -3.97 -1.39 5.17
C LEU A 62 -5.34 -1.43 5.87
N GLU A 63 -5.35 -1.53 7.19
CA GLU A 63 -6.57 -1.50 8.00
C GLU A 63 -7.34 -0.18 7.84
N GLN A 64 -6.66 0.97 7.90
CA GLN A 64 -7.29 2.28 7.71
C GLN A 64 -7.91 2.42 6.32
N ARG A 65 -7.19 1.98 5.28
CA ARG A 65 -7.68 2.01 3.89
C ARG A 65 -8.85 1.05 3.68
N ALA A 66 -8.77 -0.15 4.24
CA ALA A 66 -9.84 -1.14 4.20
C ALA A 66 -11.12 -0.62 4.89
N LYS A 67 -10.99 -0.02 6.08
CA LYS A 67 -12.13 0.59 6.80
C LYS A 67 -12.71 1.80 6.05
N GLY A 68 -11.85 2.60 5.42
CA GLY A 68 -12.25 3.79 4.66
C GLY A 68 -12.79 3.50 3.25
N GLY A 69 -12.72 2.25 2.77
CA GLY A 69 -13.05 1.92 1.38
C GLY A 69 -12.17 2.64 0.35
N LEU A 70 -10.99 3.08 0.76
CA LEU A 70 -10.08 3.87 -0.06
C LEU A 70 -9.08 2.96 -0.78
N PRO A 71 -8.71 3.27 -2.03
CA PRO A 71 -7.65 2.55 -2.72
C PRO A 71 -6.31 2.75 -1.98
N LEU A 72 -5.47 1.74 -2.02
CA LEU A 72 -4.10 1.74 -1.48
C LEU A 72 -3.22 2.74 -2.22
N SER A 73 -3.48 2.99 -3.50
CA SER A 73 -2.79 4.01 -4.31
C SER A 73 -3.19 5.44 -3.99
N ALA A 74 -4.31 5.65 -3.27
CA ALA A 74 -4.74 7.00 -2.92
C ALA A 74 -3.61 7.72 -2.15
N PRO A 75 -3.34 8.99 -2.46
CA PRO A 75 -2.35 9.75 -1.71
C PRO A 75 -2.74 9.72 -0.23
N SER A 76 -1.79 9.36 0.64
CA SER A 76 -1.95 9.58 2.07
C SER A 76 -1.78 11.06 2.32
N THR A 77 -2.81 11.73 2.82
CA THR A 77 -2.76 13.13 3.28
C THR A 77 -1.94 13.20 4.57
N SER A 78 -0.70 12.72 4.52
CA SER A 78 0.29 12.85 5.57
C SER A 78 1.08 14.11 5.25
N GLN A 79 0.90 15.10 6.11
CA GLN A 79 1.31 16.50 5.97
C GLN A 79 2.76 16.67 5.48
N HIS A 80 2.92 17.21 4.28
CA HIS A 80 4.12 17.99 3.95
C HIS A 80 4.03 19.34 4.70
N ALA A 81 4.27 19.33 6.02
CA ALA A 81 4.72 20.54 6.71
C ALA A 81 6.21 20.73 6.38
N SER A 82 6.51 21.09 5.13
CA SER A 82 7.85 21.50 4.74
C SER A 82 8.03 22.92 5.25
N THR A 83 8.68 23.06 6.40
CA THR A 83 9.24 24.31 6.93
C THR A 83 10.05 25.00 5.84
N ARG A 84 9.44 25.96 5.13
CA ARG A 84 10.17 27.01 4.42
C ARG A 84 10.48 28.09 5.44
N SER A 85 11.45 27.83 6.31
CA SER A 85 12.20 28.91 6.94
C SER A 85 13.27 29.33 5.94
N ARG A 86 12.94 30.31 5.09
CA ARG A 86 13.97 31.09 4.37
C ARG A 86 14.31 32.27 5.27
N MET A 87 15.62 32.48 5.42
CA MET A 87 16.28 33.60 6.08
C MET A 87 15.70 34.96 5.69
#